data_AF-A0AAD5S497-F1
#
_entry.id   AF-A0AAD5S497-F1
#
_cell.length_a   1.000
_cell.length_b   1.000
_cell.length_c   1.000
_cell.angle_alpha   90.00
_cell.angle_beta   90.00
_cell.angle_gamma   90.00
#
_symmetry.space_group_name_H-M   'P 1'
#
loop_
_entity.id
_entity.type
_entity.pdbx_description
1 polymer ?
#
loop_
_entity_poly.entity_id
_entity_poly.type
_entity_poly.pdbx_seq_one_letter_code
_entity_poly.pdbx_strand_id
1 'polypeptide(L)'
;MAVLHLWILNVRLKAEGANGKDLQQEIFTHLWLDCEMKLHLAGSPDRMVGMGESSAGQISGRVWKGRKDNDEVMRRSIEEQRDKQIPYKSKQLIRLIQVKSRLNKVLQDLMSAWYGQSLAYDEGLYYEGDAILAAAIWRNVYGANQPVTATQLESLLTYVRKQLKHVEQFDRDEILNGRFKWGHVRVEDVVGKGSI
;
A
#
# COMPACT_ATOMS: atom_id res chain seq x y z
N MET A 1 1.81 -12.17 2.26
CA MET A 1 2.98 -12.64 3.06
C MET A 1 3.50 -11.60 4.06
N ALA A 2 3.83 -10.36 3.67
CA ALA A 2 4.35 -9.36 4.63
C ALA A 2 3.41 -9.07 5.81
N VAL A 3 2.11 -8.89 5.54
CA VAL A 3 1.10 -8.60 6.57
C VAL A 3 1.01 -9.67 7.64
N LEU A 4 1.10 -10.95 7.26
CA LEU A 4 1.04 -12.07 8.21
C LEU A 4 2.20 -12.02 9.21
N HIS A 5 3.40 -11.69 8.74
CA HIS A 5 4.58 -11.51 9.61
C HIS A 5 4.43 -10.31 10.53
N LEU A 6 3.92 -9.18 10.02
CA LEU A 6 3.66 -8.02 10.85
C LEU A 6 2.60 -8.30 11.91
N TRP A 7 1.56 -9.08 11.57
CA TRP A 7 0.59 -9.54 12.56
C TRP A 7 1.25 -10.41 13.65
N ILE A 8 2.09 -11.38 13.29
CA ILE A 8 2.82 -12.22 14.26
C ILE A 8 3.69 -11.35 15.18
N LEU A 9 4.41 -10.38 14.63
CA LEU A 9 5.21 -9.44 15.42
C LEU A 9 4.32 -8.58 16.32
N ASN A 10 3.18 -8.10 15.83
CA ASN A 10 2.24 -7.32 16.61
C ASN A 10 1.70 -8.10 17.80
N VAL A 11 1.39 -9.39 17.63
CA VAL A 11 0.97 -10.26 18.76
C VAL A 11 2.03 -10.25 19.86
N ARG A 12 3.31 -10.40 19.51
CA ARG A 12 4.41 -10.35 20.50
C ARG A 12 4.58 -8.97 21.13
N LEU A 13 4.47 -7.90 20.34
CA LEU A 13 4.62 -6.52 20.81
C LEU A 13 3.50 -6.09 21.76
N LYS A 14 2.30 -6.67 21.65
CA LYS A 14 1.20 -6.42 22.60
C LYS A 14 1.61 -6.77 24.04
N ALA A 15 2.48 -7.76 24.24
CA ALA A 15 3.00 -8.14 25.55
C ALA A 15 4.01 -7.14 26.15
N GLU A 16 4.55 -6.20 25.35
CA GLU A 16 5.59 -5.28 25.79
C GLU A 16 5.08 -3.97 26.43
N GLY A 17 3.76 -3.78 26.49
CA GLY A 17 3.14 -2.61 27.11
C GLY A 17 3.34 -1.34 26.27
N ALA A 18 3.72 -0.23 26.92
CA ALA A 18 3.81 1.09 26.27
C ALA A 18 4.83 1.09 25.11
N ASN A 19 6.05 0.62 25.35
CA ASN A 19 7.10 0.55 24.31
C ASN A 19 6.68 -0.30 23.11
N GLY A 20 5.92 -1.38 23.35
CA GLY A 20 5.37 -2.21 22.29
C GLY A 20 4.33 -1.46 21.46
N LYS A 21 3.47 -0.65 22.09
CA LYS A 21 2.49 0.20 21.39
C LYS A 21 3.16 1.27 20.53
N ASP A 22 4.20 1.92 21.06
CA ASP A 22 4.95 2.94 20.33
C ASP A 22 5.58 2.34 19.07
N LEU A 23 6.22 1.16 19.20
CA LEU A 23 6.80 0.47 18.06
C LEU A 23 5.75 -0.05 17.08
N GLN A 24 4.59 -0.54 17.56
CA GLN A 24 3.47 -0.91 16.69
C GLN A 24 2.97 0.28 15.87
N GLN A 25 2.88 1.46 16.48
CA GLN A 25 2.47 2.69 15.80
C GLN A 25 3.52 3.11 14.76
N GLU A 26 4.81 3.01 15.07
CA GLU A 26 5.90 3.30 14.13
C GLU A 26 5.90 2.33 12.94
N ILE A 27 5.82 1.01 13.20
CA ILE A 27 5.72 -0.02 12.15
C ILE A 27 4.53 0.24 11.24
N PHE A 28 3.37 0.53 11.84
CA PHE A 28 2.16 0.83 11.09
C PHE A 28 2.31 2.11 10.26
N THR A 29 2.92 3.15 10.81
CA THR A 29 3.19 4.41 10.11
C THR A 29 4.07 4.18 8.89
N HIS A 30 5.14 3.40 9.03
CA HIS A 30 6.02 3.06 7.91
C HIS A 30 5.34 2.18 6.86
N LEU A 31 4.57 1.17 7.29
CA LEU A 31 3.78 0.34 6.37
C LEU A 31 2.79 1.20 5.58
N TRP A 32 2.13 2.14 6.25
CA TRP A 32 1.18 3.05 5.64
C TRP A 32 1.84 3.95 4.60
N LEU A 33 2.97 4.57 4.95
CA LEU A 33 3.76 5.39 4.03
C LEU A 33 4.20 4.58 2.80
N ASP A 34 4.63 3.33 3.00
CA ASP A 34 4.99 2.42 1.92
C ASP A 34 3.82 2.14 0.97
N CYS A 35 2.63 1.88 1.52
CA CYS A 35 1.41 1.67 0.75
C CYS A 35 1.01 2.94 -0.01
N GLU A 36 1.07 4.10 0.65
CA GLU A 36 0.76 5.40 0.06
C GLU A 36 1.73 5.72 -1.08
N MET A 37 3.04 5.54 -0.89
CA MET A 37 4.04 5.75 -1.94
C MET A 37 3.83 4.81 -3.13
N LYS A 38 3.58 3.52 -2.89
CA LYS A 38 3.32 2.54 -3.96
C LYS A 38 2.04 2.87 -4.73
N LEU A 39 1.00 3.31 -4.05
CA LEU A 39 -0.25 3.74 -4.69
C LEU A 39 -0.09 5.04 -5.46
N HIS A 40 0.70 5.99 -4.96
CA HIS A 40 1.04 7.18 -5.71
C HIS A 40 1.87 6.82 -6.95
N LEU A 41 2.86 5.93 -6.87
CA LEU A 41 3.62 5.47 -8.04
C LEU A 41 2.75 4.72 -9.05
N ALA A 42 1.84 3.87 -8.60
CA ALA A 42 0.90 3.14 -9.46
C ALA A 42 -0.20 4.05 -10.04
N GLY A 43 -0.59 5.10 -9.30
CA GLY A 43 -1.58 6.10 -9.68
C GLY A 43 -1.01 7.32 -10.40
N SER A 44 0.32 7.46 -10.43
CA SER A 44 1.04 8.56 -11.06
C SER A 44 1.01 8.39 -12.58
N PRO A 45 0.36 9.29 -13.33
CA PRO A 45 0.54 9.40 -14.77
C PRO A 45 1.87 10.09 -15.11
N ASP A 46 2.94 9.87 -14.35
CA ASP A 46 4.22 10.62 -14.43
C ASP A 46 5.11 10.20 -15.63
N ARG A 47 4.46 9.75 -16.71
CA ARG A 47 4.96 9.77 -18.10
C ARG A 47 4.26 10.81 -18.97
N MET A 48 3.39 11.65 -18.41
CA MET A 48 2.63 12.69 -19.13
C MET A 48 3.01 14.11 -18.71
N VAL A 49 4.25 14.31 -18.23
CA VAL A 49 4.91 15.62 -18.15
C VAL A 49 6.32 15.46 -18.71
N GLY A 50 6.41 15.26 -20.03
CA GLY A 50 7.67 14.99 -20.69
C GLY A 50 7.55 14.82 -22.20
N MET A 51 6.71 15.64 -22.85
CA MET A 51 6.72 15.86 -24.31
C MET A 51 5.92 17.12 -24.58
N GLY A 52 6.61 18.26 -24.65
CA GLY A 52 5.96 19.54 -24.89
C GLY A 52 6.78 20.80 -24.61
N GLU A 53 8.05 20.72 -24.17
CA GLU A 53 8.99 21.83 -24.38
C GLU A 53 9.76 21.60 -25.68
N SER A 54 9.27 22.20 -26.76
CA SER A 54 10.11 22.67 -27.86
C SER A 54 9.28 23.52 -28.80
N SER A 55 9.30 24.83 -28.54
CA SER A 55 9.51 25.89 -29.54
C SER A 55 9.31 27.25 -28.87
N ALA A 56 10.27 27.65 -28.03
CA ALA A 56 10.53 29.07 -27.82
C ALA A 56 11.13 29.62 -29.12
N GLY A 57 10.26 29.97 -30.06
CA GLY A 57 10.64 30.70 -31.27
C GLY A 57 11.22 32.06 -30.89
N GLN A 58 12.45 32.30 -31.32
CA GLN A 58 13.19 33.54 -31.17
C GLN A 58 12.34 34.76 -31.54
N ILE A 59 12.19 35.69 -30.60
CA ILE A 59 11.63 37.02 -30.89
C ILE A 59 12.78 37.87 -31.46
N SER A 60 12.91 37.89 -32.78
CA SER A 60 13.77 38.85 -33.48
C SER A 60 13.06 40.20 -33.59
N GLY A 61 13.69 41.23 -33.03
CA GLY A 61 13.19 42.60 -33.05
C GLY A 61 13.05 43.15 -34.46
N ARG A 62 11.81 43.49 -34.84
CA ARG A 62 11.55 44.44 -35.92
C ARG A 62 10.40 45.35 -35.50
N VAL A 63 10.68 46.64 -35.46
CA VAL A 63 9.74 47.72 -35.11
C VAL A 63 8.53 47.68 -36.05
N TRP A 64 7.35 47.39 -35.52
CA TRP A 64 6.08 47.44 -36.26
C TRP A 64 5.45 48.83 -36.12
N LYS A 65 5.36 49.56 -37.24
CA LYS A 65 4.58 50.80 -37.35
C LYS A 65 3.09 50.44 -37.45
N GLY A 66 2.27 51.18 -36.71
CA GLY A 66 0.91 50.82 -36.32
C GLY A 66 -0.04 50.47 -37.47
N ARG A 67 -0.85 49.45 -37.20
CA ARG A 67 -2.09 49.10 -37.90
C ARG A 67 -3.10 48.78 -36.78
N LYS A 68 -4.03 49.70 -36.48
CA LYS A 68 -4.99 49.58 -35.35
C LYS A 68 -5.75 48.25 -35.33
N ASP A 69 -5.88 47.61 -36.49
CA ASP A 69 -6.54 46.32 -36.65
C ASP A 69 -5.76 45.15 -36.02
N ASN A 70 -4.43 45.26 -35.89
CA ASN A 70 -3.60 44.20 -35.31
C ASN A 70 -3.73 44.09 -33.79
N ASP A 71 -3.97 45.21 -33.09
CA ASP A 71 -4.12 45.21 -31.63
C ASP A 71 -5.41 44.49 -31.21
N GLU A 72 -6.46 44.61 -32.02
CA GLU A 72 -7.75 43.98 -31.77
C GLU A 72 -7.74 42.48 -32.07
N VAL A 73 -7.03 42.07 -33.13
CA VAL A 73 -6.79 40.66 -33.45
C VAL A 73 -5.94 40.01 -32.35
N MET A 74 -4.87 40.68 -31.90
CA MET A 74 -4.03 40.20 -30.79
C MET A 74 -4.84 40.06 -29.49
N ARG A 75 -5.68 41.05 -29.16
CA ARG A 75 -6.58 40.99 -27.99
C ARG A 75 -7.58 39.84 -28.10
N ARG A 76 -8.23 39.65 -29.24
CA ARG A 76 -9.14 38.51 -29.47
C ARG A 76 -8.44 37.17 -29.34
N SER A 77 -7.22 37.03 -29.86
CA SER A 77 -6.44 35.81 -29.69
C SER A 77 -6.06 35.54 -28.24
N ILE A 78 -5.70 36.57 -27.47
CA ILE A 78 -5.42 36.44 -26.03
C ILE A 78 -6.68 36.05 -25.25
N GLU A 79 -7.83 36.67 -25.56
CA GLU A 79 -9.11 36.39 -24.91
C GLU A 79 -9.59 34.96 -25.25
N GLU A 80 -9.48 34.54 -26.50
CA GLU A 80 -9.81 33.17 -26.94
C GLU A 80 -8.89 32.13 -26.32
N GLN A 81 -7.59 32.42 -26.19
CA GLN A 81 -6.67 31.55 -25.46
C GLN A 81 -6.99 31.51 -23.97
N ARG A 82 -7.34 32.64 -23.34
CA ARG A 82 -7.77 32.69 -21.94
C ARG A 82 -9.03 31.86 -21.72
N ASP A 83 -10.01 31.99 -22.60
CA ASP A 83 -11.29 31.28 -22.53
C ASP A 83 -11.16 29.78 -22.84
N LYS A 84 -10.11 29.35 -23.56
CA LYS A 84 -9.75 27.93 -23.70
C LYS A 84 -8.91 27.42 -22.51
N GLN A 85 -8.05 28.28 -21.96
CA GLN A 85 -7.17 27.95 -20.83
C GLN A 85 -7.95 27.77 -19.52
N ILE A 86 -8.99 28.57 -19.27
CA ILE A 86 -9.82 28.49 -18.05
C ILE A 86 -10.50 27.11 -17.95
N PRO A 87 -11.28 26.63 -18.94
CA PRO A 87 -11.85 25.28 -18.95
C PRO A 87 -10.80 24.17 -18.91
N TYR A 88 -9.64 24.36 -19.56
CA TYR A 88 -8.55 23.39 -19.53
C TYR A 88 -8.00 23.20 -18.11
N LYS A 89 -7.70 24.31 -17.40
CA LYS A 89 -7.28 24.27 -15.99
C LYS A 89 -8.35 23.65 -15.09
N SER A 90 -9.63 23.99 -15.29
CA SER A 90 -10.75 23.41 -14.54
C SER A 90 -10.86 21.89 -14.74
N LYS A 91 -10.73 21.40 -15.97
CA LYS A 91 -10.73 19.96 -16.28
C LYS A 91 -9.53 19.23 -15.66
N GLN A 92 -8.34 19.84 -15.69
CA GLN A 92 -7.16 19.28 -15.03
C GLN A 92 -7.34 19.19 -13.52
N LEU A 93 -7.86 20.24 -12.89
CA LEU A 93 -8.12 20.27 -11.45
C LEU A 93 -9.14 19.20 -11.03
N ILE A 94 -10.25 19.06 -11.75
CA ILE A 94 -11.24 18.00 -11.51
C ILE A 94 -10.59 16.61 -11.60
N ARG A 95 -9.76 16.38 -12.62
CA ARG A 95 -9.04 15.11 -12.79
C ARG A 95 -8.10 14.83 -11.62
N LEU A 96 -7.34 15.83 -11.15
CA LEU A 96 -6.46 15.70 -9.99
C LEU A 96 -7.23 15.39 -8.71
N ILE A 97 -8.35 16.07 -8.48
CA ILE A 97 -9.24 15.82 -7.33
C ILE A 97 -9.80 14.39 -7.38
N GLN A 98 -10.24 13.93 -8.55
CA GLN A 98 -10.76 12.57 -8.73
C GLN A 98 -9.69 11.50 -8.49
N VAL A 99 -8.46 11.69 -8.99
CA VAL A 99 -7.34 10.77 -8.75
C VAL A 99 -7.04 10.69 -7.26
N LYS A 100 -6.89 11.84 -6.58
CA LYS A 100 -6.66 11.90 -5.13
C LYS A 100 -7.79 11.22 -4.36
N SER A 101 -9.05 11.47 -4.71
CA SER A 101 -10.21 10.83 -4.07
C SER A 101 -10.20 9.31 -4.23
N ARG A 102 -9.86 8.79 -5.42
CA ARG A 102 -9.73 7.34 -5.66
C ARG A 102 -8.59 6.71 -4.87
N LEU A 103 -7.43 7.36 -4.82
CA LEU A 103 -6.29 6.91 -4.02
C LEU A 103 -6.64 6.84 -2.54
N ASN A 104 -7.28 7.89 -2.02
CA ASN A 104 -7.77 7.92 -0.64
C ASN A 104 -8.75 6.78 -0.37
N LYS A 105 -9.67 6.48 -1.30
CA LYS A 105 -10.58 5.33 -1.15
C LYS A 105 -9.84 4.01 -1.10
N VAL A 106 -8.90 3.76 -2.00
CA VAL A 106 -8.09 2.54 -2.01
C VAL A 106 -7.30 2.40 -0.70
N LEU A 107 -6.74 3.50 -0.20
CA LEU A 107 -6.06 3.56 1.08
C LEU A 107 -6.99 3.17 2.25
N GLN A 108 -8.22 3.69 2.28
CA GLN A 108 -9.22 3.32 3.29
C GLN A 108 -9.66 1.84 3.20
N ASP A 109 -9.77 1.31 1.98
CA ASP A 109 -10.10 -0.10 1.75
C ASP A 109 -8.96 -1.01 2.25
N LEU A 110 -7.70 -0.63 1.99
CA LEU A 110 -6.52 -1.32 2.53
C LEU A 110 -6.47 -1.29 4.06
N MET A 111 -6.82 -0.15 4.68
CA MET A 111 -6.93 -0.04 6.14
C MET A 111 -7.97 -0.99 6.72
N SER A 112 -9.14 -1.00 6.11
CA SER A 112 -10.24 -1.87 6.53
C SER A 112 -9.84 -3.34 6.41
N ALA A 113 -9.17 -3.72 5.31
CA ALA A 113 -8.64 -5.06 5.12
C ALA A 113 -7.58 -5.41 6.18
N TRP A 114 -6.68 -4.47 6.51
CA TRP A 114 -5.65 -4.65 7.54
C TRP A 114 -6.22 -4.99 8.91
N TYR A 115 -7.18 -4.23 9.40
CA TYR A 115 -7.80 -4.50 10.69
C TYR A 115 -8.69 -5.73 10.65
N GLY A 116 -9.45 -5.93 9.56
CA GLY A 116 -10.34 -7.07 9.40
C GLY A 116 -9.60 -8.42 9.39
N GLN A 117 -8.45 -8.50 8.72
CA GLN A 117 -7.64 -9.71 8.74
C GLN A 117 -6.92 -9.92 10.08
N SER A 118 -6.42 -8.84 10.70
CA SER A 118 -5.77 -8.92 12.02
C SER A 118 -6.73 -9.45 13.08
N LEU A 119 -7.98 -8.96 13.08
CA LEU A 119 -9.03 -9.44 13.97
C LEU A 119 -9.32 -10.92 13.77
N ALA A 120 -9.45 -11.37 12.52
CA ALA A 120 -9.72 -12.78 12.22
C ALA A 120 -8.57 -13.72 12.61
N TYR A 121 -7.33 -13.24 12.52
CA TYR A 121 -6.18 -14.00 13.03
C TYR A 121 -6.14 -14.02 14.55
N ASP A 122 -6.46 -12.90 15.22
CA ASP A 122 -6.58 -12.83 16.68
C ASP A 122 -7.68 -13.79 17.19
N GLU A 123 -8.85 -13.84 16.51
CA GLU A 123 -9.92 -14.81 16.79
C GLU A 123 -9.41 -16.25 16.64
N GLY A 124 -8.75 -16.58 15.52
CA GLY A 124 -8.20 -17.91 15.28
C GLY A 124 -7.08 -18.31 16.26
N LEU A 125 -6.38 -17.34 16.85
CA LEU A 125 -5.39 -17.58 17.89
C LEU A 125 -6.03 -17.85 19.26
N TYR A 126 -7.16 -17.19 19.55
CA TYR A 126 -7.87 -17.29 20.83
C TYR A 126 -8.58 -18.63 21.04
N TYR A 127 -9.23 -19.17 20.00
CA TYR A 127 -9.96 -20.44 20.11
C TYR A 127 -9.02 -21.65 20.13
N GLU A 128 -9.42 -22.68 20.89
CA GLU A 128 -8.73 -23.97 20.87
C GLU A 128 -8.96 -24.68 19.53
N GLY A 129 -7.88 -24.92 18.79
CA GLY A 129 -7.89 -25.62 17.50
C GLY A 129 -7.45 -24.76 16.32
N ASP A 130 -7.32 -25.40 15.17
CA ASP A 130 -6.71 -24.80 13.98
C ASP A 130 -7.72 -24.44 12.88
N ALA A 131 -8.98 -24.86 13.00
CA ALA A 131 -10.00 -24.66 11.97
C ALA A 131 -10.28 -23.17 11.69
N ILE A 132 -10.40 -22.36 12.74
CA ILE A 132 -10.70 -20.92 12.62
C ILE A 132 -9.50 -20.18 12.05
N LEU A 133 -8.28 -20.48 12.54
CA LEU A 133 -7.05 -19.87 12.03
C LEU A 133 -6.78 -20.28 10.58
N ALA A 134 -7.02 -21.55 10.22
CA ALA A 134 -6.94 -22.05 8.86
C ALA A 134 -7.93 -21.34 7.94
N ALA A 135 -9.18 -21.15 8.38
CA ALA A 135 -10.18 -20.41 7.62
C ALA A 135 -9.78 -18.94 7.40
N ALA A 136 -9.25 -18.28 8.43
CA ALA A 136 -8.75 -16.91 8.34
C ALA A 136 -7.55 -16.80 7.36
N ILE A 137 -6.60 -17.74 7.42
CA ILE A 137 -5.47 -17.82 6.49
C ILE A 137 -5.95 -18.05 5.06
N TRP A 138 -6.85 -19.02 4.85
CA TRP A 138 -7.41 -19.31 3.53
C TRP A 138 -8.11 -18.09 2.91
N ARG A 139 -8.93 -17.40 3.70
CA ARG A 139 -9.63 -16.20 3.24
C ARG A 139 -8.69 -15.04 2.92
N ASN A 140 -7.75 -14.73 3.83
CA ASN A 140 -6.99 -13.49 3.76
C ASN A 140 -5.67 -13.64 2.96
N VAL A 141 -5.06 -14.83 2.92
CA VAL A 141 -3.80 -15.07 2.19
C VAL A 141 -4.06 -15.62 0.79
N TYR A 142 -4.99 -16.56 0.65
CA TYR A 142 -5.33 -17.18 -0.64
C TYR A 142 -6.54 -16.53 -1.33
N GLY A 143 -7.12 -15.49 -0.73
CA GLY A 143 -8.20 -14.72 -1.32
C GLY A 143 -9.52 -15.48 -1.45
N ALA A 144 -9.71 -16.57 -0.70
CA ALA A 144 -10.91 -17.43 -0.73
C ALA A 144 -11.33 -17.96 -2.12
N ASN A 145 -10.46 -17.88 -3.13
CA ASN A 145 -10.83 -18.09 -4.54
C ASN A 145 -9.83 -18.97 -5.30
N GLN A 146 -8.86 -19.57 -4.61
CA GLN A 146 -7.90 -20.49 -5.22
C GLN A 146 -8.14 -21.93 -4.76
N PRO A 147 -7.97 -22.92 -5.66
CA PRO A 147 -7.99 -24.34 -5.29
C PRO A 147 -6.71 -24.65 -4.50
N VAL A 148 -6.74 -24.34 -3.20
CA VAL A 148 -5.63 -24.61 -2.27
C VAL A 148 -5.82 -26.03 -1.74
N THR A 149 -4.79 -26.87 -1.89
CA THR A 149 -4.82 -28.22 -1.31
C THR A 149 -4.77 -28.11 0.21
N ALA A 150 -5.44 -29.02 0.93
CA ALA A 150 -5.42 -29.07 2.39
C ALA A 150 -3.99 -29.01 2.96
N THR A 151 -3.05 -29.74 2.35
CA THR A 151 -1.62 -29.75 2.73
C THR A 151 -0.93 -28.39 2.58
N GLN A 152 -1.30 -27.58 1.59
CA GLN A 152 -0.72 -26.24 1.41
C GLN A 152 -1.23 -25.27 2.48
N LEU A 153 -2.51 -25.38 2.83
CA LEU A 153 -3.09 -24.60 3.92
C LEU A 153 -2.48 -25.01 5.26
N GLU A 154 -2.35 -26.31 5.51
CA GLU A 154 -1.70 -26.89 6.68
C GLU A 154 -0.23 -26.47 6.78
N SER A 155 0.50 -26.39 5.66
CA SER A 155 1.87 -25.87 5.60
C SER A 155 1.98 -24.45 6.14
N LEU A 156 1.11 -23.57 5.64
CA LEU A 156 1.14 -22.18 6.06
C LEU A 156 0.67 -22.01 7.50
N LEU A 157 -0.34 -22.78 7.92
CA LEU A 157 -0.82 -22.78 9.30
C LEU A 157 0.27 -23.25 10.27
N THR A 158 0.93 -24.36 9.93
CA THR A 158 2.07 -24.91 10.70
C THR A 158 3.21 -23.90 10.78
N TYR A 159 3.52 -23.23 9.67
CA TYR A 159 4.48 -22.14 9.64
C TYR A 159 4.09 -21.03 10.64
N VAL A 160 2.85 -20.53 10.57
CA VAL A 160 2.36 -19.46 11.44
C VAL A 160 2.49 -19.84 12.92
N ARG A 161 2.06 -21.04 13.30
CA ARG A 161 2.17 -21.54 14.68
C ARG A 161 3.62 -21.63 15.14
N LYS A 162 4.51 -22.15 14.30
CA LYS A 162 5.96 -22.21 14.59
C LYS A 162 6.56 -20.81 14.76
N GLN A 163 6.19 -19.85 13.92
CA GLN A 163 6.68 -18.47 14.02
C GLN A 163 6.17 -17.75 15.27
N LEU A 164 4.88 -17.91 15.63
CA LEU A 164 4.34 -17.33 16.87
C LEU A 164 5.15 -17.81 18.08
N LYS A 165 5.37 -19.13 18.18
CA LYS A 165 6.18 -19.74 19.25
C LYS A 165 7.65 -19.32 19.22
N HIS A 166 8.21 -19.12 18.02
CA HIS A 166 9.60 -18.69 17.84
C HIS A 166 9.81 -17.24 18.27
N VAL A 167 8.91 -16.34 17.86
CA VAL A 167 8.99 -14.92 18.20
C VAL A 167 8.74 -14.67 19.70
N GLU A 168 7.94 -15.53 20.35
CA GLU A 168 7.72 -15.51 21.80
C GLU A 168 9.01 -15.74 22.62
N GLN A 169 9.99 -16.46 22.08
CA GLN A 169 11.21 -16.83 22.81
C GLN A 169 12.24 -15.70 22.91
N PHE A 170 12.10 -14.64 22.13
CA PHE A 170 13.03 -13.51 22.18
C PHE A 170 12.72 -12.58 23.36
N ASP A 171 13.79 -12.09 23.98
CA ASP A 171 13.69 -11.17 25.10
C ASP A 171 13.14 -9.80 24.66
N ARG A 172 12.60 -9.06 25.63
CA ARG A 172 12.08 -7.69 25.42
C ARG A 172 13.06 -6.83 24.62
N ASP A 173 14.32 -6.79 25.06
CA ASP A 173 15.33 -5.92 24.44
C ASP A 173 15.66 -6.37 23.02
N GLU A 174 15.61 -7.67 22.72
CA GLU A 174 15.83 -8.17 21.37
C GLU A 174 14.69 -7.77 20.44
N ILE A 175 13.44 -7.94 20.90
CA ILE A 175 12.25 -7.58 20.12
C ILE A 175 12.16 -6.08 19.87
N LEU A 176 12.29 -5.26 20.92
CA LEU A 176 12.12 -3.81 20.82
C LEU A 176 13.20 -3.13 19.98
N ASN A 177 14.42 -3.67 19.98
CA ASN A 177 15.52 -3.16 19.16
C ASN A 177 15.61 -3.85 17.79
N GLY A 178 14.65 -4.69 17.41
CA GLY A 178 14.64 -5.40 16.13
C GLY A 178 15.76 -6.43 15.97
N ARG A 179 16.39 -6.89 17.06
CA ARG A 179 17.45 -7.91 17.08
C ARG A 179 16.87 -9.33 17.12
N PHE A 180 15.88 -9.61 16.28
CA PHE A 180 15.30 -10.94 16.15
C PHE A 180 15.36 -11.40 14.69
N LYS A 181 15.13 -12.69 14.47
CA LYS A 181 15.09 -13.29 13.14
C LYS A 181 13.94 -14.28 13.04
N TRP A 182 13.30 -14.33 11.88
CA TRP A 182 12.28 -15.35 11.59
C TRP A 182 12.90 -16.75 11.58
N GLY A 183 12.16 -17.73 12.09
CA GLY A 183 12.60 -19.11 12.08
C GLY A 183 12.53 -19.68 10.66
N HIS A 184 13.54 -20.44 10.26
CA HIS A 184 13.44 -21.21 9.02
C HIS A 184 12.49 -22.39 9.26
N VAL A 185 11.45 -22.53 8.44
CA VAL A 185 10.59 -23.72 8.42
C VAL A 185 10.83 -24.43 7.10
N ARG A 186 11.20 -25.71 7.14
CA ARG A 186 11.33 -26.50 5.91
C ARG A 186 9.97 -27.09 5.57
N VAL A 187 9.71 -27.27 4.27
CA VAL A 187 8.46 -27.88 3.76
C VAL A 187 8.26 -29.30 4.31
N GLU A 188 9.37 -30.01 4.53
CA GLU A 188 9.43 -31.36 5.12
C GLU A 188 9.02 -31.40 6.61
N ASP A 189 9.07 -30.27 7.32
CA ASP A 189 8.60 -30.19 8.71
C ASP A 189 7.07 -30.00 8.80
N VAL A 190 6.38 -29.93 7.66
CA VAL A 190 4.91 -29.83 7.56
C VAL A 190 4.28 -31.18 7.29
N VAL A 191 4.88 -31.98 6.40
CA VAL A 191 4.40 -33.32 6.11
C VAL A 191 4.85 -34.21 7.28
N GLY A 192 3.98 -34.35 8.28
CA GLY A 192 4.24 -35.25 9.40
C GLY A 192 4.68 -36.63 8.90
N LYS A 193 5.67 -37.22 9.57
CA LYS A 193 5.98 -38.64 9.47
C LYS A 193 4.72 -39.44 9.82
N GLY A 194 3.88 -39.73 8.84
CA GLY A 194 2.54 -40.27 9.09
C GLY A 194 1.61 -40.16 7.90
N SER A 195 2.05 -40.67 6.76
CA SER A 195 1.15 -41.09 5.67
C SER A 195 1.83 -42.26 4.97
N ILE A 196 1.62 -43.43 5.56
CA ILE A 196 1.70 -44.74 4.89
C ILE A 196 0.25 -45.18 4.73
#